data_AF-A0AA39T316-F1
#
_entry.id   AF-A0AA39T316-F1
#
_cell.length_a   1.000
_cell.length_b   1.000
_cell.length_c   1.000
_cell.angle_alpha   90.00
_cell.angle_beta   90.00
_cell.angle_gamma   90.00
#
_symmetry.space_group_name_H-M   'P 1'
#
loop_
_entity.id
_entity.type
_entity.pdbx_description
1 polymer ?
#
loop_
_entity_poly.entity_id
_entity_poly.type
_entity_poly.pdbx_seq_one_letter_code
_entity_poly.pdbx_strand_id
1 'polypeptide(L)'
;AFKHPLDPLTPDKIAAASLSVRYHIASKTEIKAIKFITTYLLPPPKKVVLAYLGICLTPGGQPEAPTPIIQKAKVDSLDKLPDGTQPQISVQELVACETIVTSNARVQQLVKEV
;
A
#
# COMPACT_ATOMS: atom_id res chain seq x y z
N ALA A 1 -11.69 -8.30 -3.04
CA ALA A 1 -10.97 -9.51 -2.58
C ALA A 1 -10.10 -10.02 -3.72
N PHE A 2 -8.93 -10.60 -3.43
CA PHE A 2 -8.00 -11.15 -4.42
C PHE A 2 -8.58 -12.44 -5.00
N LYS A 3 -8.99 -12.42 -6.28
CA LYS A 3 -9.52 -13.60 -6.99
C LYS A 3 -8.57 -14.03 -8.11
N HIS A 4 -7.85 -13.08 -8.71
CA HIS A 4 -6.96 -13.32 -9.83
C HIS A 4 -5.60 -12.62 -9.62
N PRO A 5 -4.46 -13.22 -10.03
CA PRO A 5 -3.12 -12.64 -9.88
C PRO A 5 -2.92 -11.26 -10.52
N LEU A 6 -3.75 -10.92 -11.51
CA LEU A 6 -3.73 -9.64 -12.22
C LEU A 6 -4.87 -8.69 -11.79
N ASP A 7 -5.59 -9.02 -10.72
CA ASP A 7 -6.60 -8.10 -10.18
C ASP A 7 -5.94 -6.78 -9.76
N PRO A 8 -6.62 -5.63 -9.96
CA PRO A 8 -6.11 -4.35 -9.48
C PRO A 8 -5.89 -4.38 -7.96
N LEU A 9 -4.98 -3.52 -7.48
CA LEU A 9 -4.79 -3.35 -6.05
C LEU A 9 -6.10 -2.87 -5.41
N THR A 10 -6.50 -3.49 -4.31
CA THR A 10 -7.63 -2.97 -3.52
C THR A 10 -7.23 -1.65 -2.87
N PRO A 11 -8.20 -0.75 -2.57
CA PRO A 11 -7.93 0.51 -1.89
C PRO A 11 -7.08 0.34 -0.62
N ASP A 12 -7.37 -0.68 0.19
CA ASP A 12 -6.63 -0.97 1.43
C ASP A 12 -5.15 -1.31 1.17
N LYS A 13 -4.85 -2.02 0.07
CA LYS A 13 -3.46 -2.36 -0.30
C LYS A 13 -2.71 -1.14 -0.81
N ILE A 14 -3.38 -0.26 -1.56
CA ILE A 14 -2.80 1.01 -2.02
C ILE A 14 -2.44 1.86 -0.80
N ALA A 15 -3.40 2.02 0.11
CA ALA A 15 -3.22 2.72 1.37
C ALA A 15 -2.06 2.18 2.21
N ALA A 16 -2.00 0.86 2.42
CA ALA A 16 -0.93 0.22 3.18
C ALA A 16 0.45 0.41 2.54
N ALA A 17 0.53 0.32 1.21
CA ALA A 17 1.77 0.58 0.47
C ALA A 17 2.21 2.05 0.62
N SER A 18 1.28 3.00 0.46
CA SER A 18 1.57 4.42 0.65
C SER A 18 2.02 4.73 2.08
N LEU A 19 1.37 4.15 3.09
CA LEU A 19 1.73 4.33 4.49
C LEU A 19 3.14 3.80 4.78
N SER A 20 3.46 2.61 4.29
CA SER A 20 4.79 2.00 4.46
C SER A 20 5.91 2.87 3.87
N VAL A 21 5.65 3.46 2.69
CA VAL A 21 6.60 4.38 2.04
C VAL A 21 6.75 5.67 2.84
N ARG A 22 5.66 6.25 3.36
CA ARG A 22 5.72 7.42 4.25
C ARG A 22 6.56 7.15 5.49
N TYR A 23 6.34 6.01 6.15
CA TYR A 23 7.13 5.62 7.32
C TYR A 23 8.61 5.44 6.99
N HIS A 24 8.93 4.82 5.86
CA HIS A 24 10.32 4.67 5.42
C HIS A 24 10.98 6.05 5.22
N ILE A 25 10.33 6.94 4.48
CA ILE A 25 10.85 8.28 4.19
C ILE A 25 11.02 9.09 5.49
N ALA A 26 10.01 9.10 6.36
CA ALA A 26 10.06 9.81 7.62
C ALA A 26 11.14 9.28 8.59
N SER A 27 11.46 7.98 8.53
CA SER A 27 12.44 7.36 9.45
C SER A 27 13.87 7.27 8.89
N LYS A 28 14.04 7.32 7.57
CA LYS A 28 15.34 7.10 6.90
C LYS A 28 15.86 8.31 6.14
N THR A 29 15.06 9.36 5.99
CA THR A 29 15.43 10.55 5.22
C THR A 29 15.03 11.82 5.95
N GLU A 30 15.56 12.96 5.50
CA GLU A 30 15.20 14.29 6.02
C GLU A 30 13.96 14.89 5.31
N ILE A 31 13.38 14.17 4.35
CA ILE A 31 12.25 14.65 3.55
C ILE A 31 10.99 14.63 4.42
N LYS A 32 10.46 15.82 4.71
CA LYS A 32 9.29 16.00 5.58
C LYS A 32 7.95 15.72 4.90
N ALA A 33 7.86 15.99 3.60
CA ALA A 33 6.60 15.98 2.88
C ALA A 33 6.78 15.46 1.46
N ILE A 34 5.93 14.50 1.08
CA ILE A 34 5.90 13.90 -0.25
C ILE A 34 4.48 13.81 -0.79
N LYS A 35 4.35 13.88 -2.10
CA LYS A 35 3.12 13.59 -2.84
C LYS A 35 3.29 12.27 -3.60
N PHE A 36 2.36 11.34 -3.40
CA PHE A 36 2.29 10.11 -4.18
C PHE A 36 1.72 10.43 -5.56
N ILE A 37 2.40 9.96 -6.62
CA ILE A 37 1.93 10.14 -7.99
C ILE A 37 1.26 8.84 -8.46
N THR A 38 1.98 7.73 -8.38
CA THR A 38 1.50 6.47 -8.96
C THR A 38 1.87 5.27 -8.10
N THR A 39 0.85 4.50 -7.69
CA THR A 39 0.99 3.19 -7.05
C THR A 39 0.15 2.17 -7.83
N TYR A 40 0.76 1.09 -8.28
CA TYR A 40 0.08 0.07 -9.08
C TYR A 40 0.51 -1.35 -8.71
N LEU A 41 -0.28 -2.33 -9.17
CA LEU A 41 0.10 -3.74 -9.09
C LEU A 41 1.36 -3.97 -9.91
N LEU A 42 2.46 -4.38 -9.28
CA LEU A 42 3.61 -4.89 -10.00
C LEU A 42 3.21 -6.23 -10.64
N PRO A 43 3.08 -6.32 -11.98
CA PRO A 43 2.61 -7.53 -12.62
C PRO A 43 3.58 -8.69 -12.30
N PRO A 44 3.08 -9.85 -11.84
CA PRO A 44 3.90 -11.03 -11.65
C PRO A 44 4.52 -11.50 -12.98
N PRO A 45 5.64 -12.24 -12.94
CA PRO A 45 6.24 -12.77 -14.17
C PRO A 45 5.26 -13.64 -14.94
N LYS A 46 5.19 -13.45 -16.27
CA LYS A 46 4.25 -14.15 -17.16
C LYS A 46 4.25 -15.67 -16.95
N LYS A 47 5.45 -16.25 -16.84
CA LYS A 47 5.65 -17.70 -16.58
C LYS A 47 4.88 -18.18 -15.34
N VAL A 48 4.93 -17.41 -14.26
CA VAL A 48 4.28 -17.76 -12.98
C VAL A 48 2.76 -17.61 -13.09
N VAL A 49 2.28 -16.59 -13.80
CA VAL A 49 0.84 -16.41 -14.05
C VAL A 49 0.29 -17.58 -14.88
N LEU A 50 1.01 -18.01 -15.92
CA LEU A 50 0.59 -19.15 -16.74
C LEU A 50 0.57 -20.46 -15.93
N ALA A 51 1.60 -20.72 -15.12
CA ALA A 51 1.62 -21.87 -14.22
C ALA A 51 0.44 -21.85 -13.22
N TYR A 52 0.14 -20.68 -12.63
CA TYR A 52 -1.01 -20.51 -11.74
C TYR A 52 -2.36 -20.77 -12.43
N LEU A 53 -2.49 -20.40 -13.71
CA LEU A 53 -3.70 -20.63 -14.51
C LEU A 53 -3.77 -22.05 -15.11
N GLY A 54 -2.73 -22.88 -14.92
CA GLY A 54 -2.66 -24.22 -15.52
C GLY A 54 -2.44 -24.20 -17.03
N ILE A 55 -1.85 -23.13 -17.57
CA ILE A 55 -1.60 -22.97 -19.01
C ILE A 55 -0.14 -23.35 -19.32
N CYS A 56 0.03 -24.22 -20.31
CA CYS A 56 1.35 -24.67 -20.76
C CYS A 56 2.13 -23.56 -21.48
N LEU A 57 3.46 -23.56 -21.32
CA LEU A 57 4.34 -22.60 -22.01
C LEU A 57 4.51 -22.93 -23.50
N THR A 58 4.34 -24.20 -23.86
CA THR A 58 4.44 -24.71 -25.23
C THR A 58 3.13 -25.39 -25.64
N PRO A 59 2.74 -25.32 -26.93
CA PRO A 59 1.61 -26.08 -27.44
C PRO A 59 1.77 -27.58 -27.17
N GLY A 60 0.79 -28.20 -26.52
CA GLY A 60 0.80 -29.64 -26.19
C GLY A 60 1.72 -30.06 -25.03
N GLY A 61 2.39 -29.11 -24.36
CA GLY A 61 3.19 -29.40 -23.16
C GLY A 61 2.34 -29.71 -21.93
N GLN A 62 2.98 -30.03 -20.80
CA GLN A 62 2.31 -30.12 -19.49
C GLN A 62 2.40 -28.77 -18.76
N PRO A 63 1.35 -28.36 -18.00
CA PRO A 63 1.41 -27.17 -17.16
C PRO A 63 2.51 -27.31 -16.11
N GLU A 64 3.26 -26.24 -15.87
CA GLU A 64 4.17 -26.19 -14.73
C GLU A 64 3.39 -26.19 -13.42
N ALA A 65 3.99 -26.70 -12.34
CA ALA A 65 3.36 -26.76 -11.04
C ALA A 65 2.92 -25.35 -10.56
N PRO A 66 1.68 -25.18 -10.06
CA PRO A 66 1.20 -23.89 -9.57
C PRO A 66 2.10 -23.38 -8.45
N THR A 67 2.70 -22.20 -8.66
CA THR A 67 3.49 -21.53 -7.62
C THR A 67 2.62 -20.48 -6.94
N PRO A 68 2.65 -20.36 -5.59
CA PRO A 68 1.91 -19.30 -4.88
C PRO A 68 2.36 -17.91 -5.34
N ILE A 69 1.40 -17.08 -5.79
CA ILE A 69 1.68 -15.71 -6.22
C ILE A 69 1.38 -14.74 -5.07
N ILE A 70 2.41 -14.02 -4.64
CA ILE A 70 2.27 -12.88 -3.73
C ILE A 70 2.07 -11.62 -4.57
N GLN A 71 0.93 -10.96 -4.39
CA GLN A 71 0.63 -9.71 -5.07
C GLN A 71 1.57 -8.61 -4.55
N LYS A 72 2.38 -8.02 -5.45
CA LYS A 72 3.33 -6.94 -5.11
C LYS A 72 2.79 -5.59 -5.56
N ALA A 73 2.94 -4.56 -4.73
CA ALA A 73 2.68 -3.18 -5.14
C ALA A 73 4.00 -2.49 -5.51
N LYS A 74 3.96 -1.63 -6.53
CA LYS A 74 5.08 -0.74 -6.88
C LYS A 74 4.62 0.70 -6.79
N VAL A 75 5.45 1.51 -6.15
CA VAL A 75 5.35 2.97 -6.17
C VAL A 75 6.36 3.47 -7.20
N ASP A 76 5.89 4.15 -8.23
CA ASP A 76 6.69 4.46 -9.42
C ASP A 76 7.25 5.87 -9.39
N SER A 77 6.50 6.82 -8.83
CA SER A 77 6.92 8.20 -8.74
C SER A 77 6.35 8.88 -7.49
N LEU A 78 7.20 9.69 -6.86
CA LEU A 78 6.93 10.48 -5.67
C LEU A 78 7.57 11.84 -5.87
N ASP A 79 6.83 12.90 -5.55
CA ASP A 79 7.37 14.27 -5.59
C ASP A 79 7.64 14.77 -4.18
N LYS A 80 8.82 15.38 -3.97
CA LYS A 80 9.07 16.18 -2.76
C LYS A 80 8.20 17.43 -2.80
N LEU A 81 7.49 17.71 -1.71
CA LEU A 81 6.75 18.96 -1.57
C LEU A 81 7.66 20.11 -1.11
N PRO A 82 7.34 21.38 -1.47
CA PRO A 82 8.07 22.55 -0.99
C PRO A 82 8.09 22.63 0.54
N ASP A 83 9.17 23.18 1.09
CA ASP A 83 9.30 23.36 2.53
C ASP A 83 8.16 24.25 3.07
N GLY A 84 7.60 23.86 4.22
CA GLY A 84 6.44 24.53 4.81
C GLY A 84 5.08 24.06 4.27
N THR A 85 5.05 23.20 3.24
CA THR A 85 3.80 22.61 2.73
C THR A 85 3.49 21.31 3.47
N GLN A 86 2.23 21.13 3.88
CA GLN A 86 1.76 19.87 4.45
C GLN A 86 1.18 18.97 3.35
N PRO A 87 1.52 17.67 3.34
CA PRO A 87 0.88 16.73 2.43
C PRO A 87 -0.59 16.51 2.81
N GLN A 88 -1.38 16.02 1.87
CA GLN A 88 -2.75 15.61 2.15
C GLN A 88 -2.75 14.46 3.18
N ILE A 89 -3.58 14.61 4.22
CA ILE A 89 -3.87 13.56 5.20
C ILE A 89 -4.51 12.36 4.49
N SER A 90 -3.93 11.19 4.69
CA SER A 90 -4.53 9.94 4.24
C SER A 90 -5.67 9.50 5.16
N VAL A 91 -6.60 8.70 4.63
CA VAL A 91 -7.70 8.14 5.41
C VAL A 91 -7.18 7.32 6.60
N GLN A 92 -6.06 6.62 6.43
CA GLN A 92 -5.46 5.79 7.47
C GLN A 92 -4.90 6.64 8.61
N GLU A 93 -4.24 7.75 8.27
CA GLU A 93 -3.78 8.73 9.26
C GLU A 93 -4.97 9.35 10.01
N LEU A 94 -6.08 9.64 9.32
CA LEU A 94 -7.29 10.15 9.95
C LEU A 94 -7.89 9.16 10.97
N VAL A 95 -8.00 7.88 10.59
CA VAL A 95 -8.49 6.80 11.46
C VAL A 95 -7.54 6.58 12.66
N ALA A 96 -6.23 6.65 12.43
CA ALA A 96 -5.24 6.54 13.51
C ALA A 96 -5.38 7.71 14.50
N CYS A 97 -5.59 8.93 14.00
CA CYS A 97 -5.81 10.12 14.83
C CYS A 97 -7.02 9.94 15.76
N GLU A 98 -8.14 9.41 15.27
CA GLU A 98 -9.32 9.14 16.10
C GLU A 98 -9.00 8.18 17.25
N THR A 99 -8.28 7.10 16.95
CA THR A 99 -7.86 6.11 17.96
C THR A 99 -6.95 6.74 19.01
N ILE A 100 -5.99 7.57 18.57
CA ILE A 100 -5.04 8.27 19.45
C ILE A 100 -5.77 9.27 20.35
N VAL A 101 -6.66 10.09 19.79
CA VAL A 101 -7.40 11.12 20.52
C VAL A 101 -8.32 10.48 21.57
N THR A 102 -9.05 9.43 21.21
CA THR A 102 -9.95 8.72 22.12
C THR A 102 -9.21 8.04 23.28
N SER A 103 -7.98 7.58 23.02
CA SER A 103 -7.13 6.93 24.02
C SER A 103 -6.32 7.94 24.87
N ASN A 104 -6.39 9.23 24.57
CA ASN A 104 -5.55 10.24 25.22
C ASN A 104 -6.08 10.59 26.62
N ALA A 105 -5.24 10.44 27.66
CA ALA A 105 -5.64 10.68 29.05
C ALA A 105 -6.13 12.11 29.31
N ARG A 106 -5.53 13.13 28.67
CA ARG A 106 -5.95 14.53 28.83
C ARG A 106 -7.33 14.77 28.22
N VAL A 107 -7.58 14.19 27.04
CA VAL A 107 -8.89 14.26 26.39
C VAL A 107 -9.96 13.60 27.26
N GLN A 108 -9.66 12.42 27.82
CA GLN A 108 -10.59 11.72 28.72
C GLN A 108 -10.88 12.49 30.03
N GLN A 109 -9.90 13.23 30.55
CA GLN A 109 -10.10 14.10 31.72
C GLN A 109 -11.06 15.26 31.39
N LEU A 110 -10.80 15.98 30.29
CA LEU A 110 -11.63 17.10 29.86
C LEU A 110 -13.07 16.68 29.56
N VAL A 111 -13.28 15.48 28.99
CA VAL A 111 -14.62 14.94 28.74
C VAL A 111 -15.39 14.65 30.04
N LYS A 112 -14.71 14.38 31.16
CA LYS A 112 -15.38 14.20 32.47
C LYS A 112 -15.77 15.52 33.13
N GLU A 113 -15.21 16.64 32.67
CA GLU A 113 -15.46 17.99 33.21
C GLU A 113 -16.65 18.69 32.54
N VAL A 114 -17.22 18.11 31.47
CA VAL A 114 -18.39 18.58 30.71
C VAL A 114 -19.59 17.69 31.00
#